data_AF-A0A0J1BXN1-F1
#
_entry.id   AF-A0A0J1BXN1-F1
#
_cell.length_a   1.000
_cell.length_b   1.000
_cell.length_c   1.000
_cell.angle_alpha   90.00
_cell.angle_beta   90.00
_cell.angle_gamma   90.00
#
_symmetry.space_group_name_H-M   'P 1'
#
loop_
_entity.id
_entity.type
_entity.pdbx_description
1 polymer ?
#
loop_
_entity_poly.entity_id
_entity_poly.type
_entity_poly.pdbx_seq_one_letter_code
_entity_poly.pdbx_strand_id
1 'polypeptide(L)'
;MDTITCGALAVELHPHSPTHWVATFYPLVDTAAGRWADVTTALHQCVMPLAHHPLSSARWLELGSPDPRHASYDDYPTWGAALATGYTTACLARSMQITRAAGGALTPEEARGLRAATVVVPAGQLSEWLLEDLQDLEL
;
A
#
# COMPACT_ATOMS: atom_id res chain seq x y z
N MET A 1 3.61 -21.49 -15.04
CA MET A 1 4.00 -20.19 -14.45
C MET A 1 3.04 -19.98 -13.31
N ASP A 2 3.46 -20.29 -12.09
CA ASP A 2 2.60 -20.15 -10.92
C ASP A 2 2.37 -18.66 -10.69
N THR A 3 1.15 -18.19 -10.93
CA THR A 3 0.74 -16.83 -10.59
C THR A 3 0.82 -16.70 -9.08
N ILE A 4 1.77 -15.91 -8.60
CA ILE A 4 1.91 -15.57 -7.18
C ILE A 4 0.73 -14.66 -6.82
N THR A 5 -0.38 -15.25 -6.44
CA THR A 5 -1.55 -14.52 -5.93
C THR A 5 -1.41 -14.37 -4.43
N CYS A 6 -1.07 -13.16 -3.97
CA CYS A 6 -0.91 -12.83 -2.55
C CYS A 6 -2.20 -12.30 -1.90
N GLY A 7 -3.33 -12.41 -2.61
CA GLY A 7 -4.56 -11.71 -2.26
C GLY A 7 -4.46 -10.22 -2.60
N ALA A 8 -5.39 -9.42 -2.08
CA ALA A 8 -5.37 -7.98 -2.31
C ALA A 8 -4.39 -7.23 -1.41
N LEU A 9 -3.82 -6.15 -1.95
CA LEU A 9 -2.88 -5.24 -1.32
C LEU A 9 -3.47 -3.83 -1.28
N ALA A 10 -3.09 -3.06 -0.26
CA ALA A 10 -3.39 -1.64 -0.21
C ALA A 10 -2.28 -0.88 -0.92
N VAL A 11 -2.65 0.10 -1.73
CA VAL A 11 -1.71 0.94 -2.46
C VAL A 11 -2.01 2.40 -2.19
N GLU A 12 -1.01 3.10 -1.69
CA GLU A 12 -1.03 4.55 -1.61
C GLU A 12 -0.40 5.13 -2.87
N LEU A 13 -1.19 5.90 -3.61
CA LEU A 13 -0.73 6.77 -4.68
C LEU A 13 -0.56 8.16 -4.10
N HIS A 14 0.67 8.69 -4.11
CA HIS A 14 0.93 10.03 -3.62
C HIS A 14 1.81 10.84 -4.60
N PRO A 15 1.62 12.16 -4.66
CA PRO A 15 2.48 13.02 -5.45
C PRO A 15 3.87 13.04 -4.81
N HIS A 16 4.90 12.81 -5.61
CA HIS A 16 6.30 13.01 -5.22
C HIS A 16 6.83 14.33 -5.78
N SER A 17 6.38 14.73 -6.97
CA SER A 17 6.69 16.02 -7.58
C SER A 17 5.54 16.45 -8.48
N PRO A 18 5.54 17.69 -9.02
CA PRO A 18 4.43 18.18 -9.86
C PRO A 18 4.09 17.29 -11.06
N THR A 19 5.02 16.45 -11.50
CA THR A 19 4.88 15.56 -12.65
C THR A 19 5.06 14.08 -12.30
N HIS A 20 5.39 13.74 -11.06
CA HIS A 20 5.72 12.37 -10.66
C HIS A 20 4.87 11.89 -9.49
N TRP A 21 4.42 10.65 -9.63
CA TRP A 21 3.65 9.93 -8.64
C TRP A 21 4.42 8.70 -8.19
N VAL A 22 4.24 8.34 -6.92
CA VAL A 22 4.78 7.10 -6.37
C VAL A 22 3.61 6.25 -5.89
N ALA A 23 3.69 4.95 -6.18
CA ALA A 23 2.82 3.94 -5.62
C ALA A 23 3.59 3.19 -4.52
N THR A 24 3.08 3.22 -3.29
CA THR A 24 3.59 2.41 -2.19
C THR A 24 2.61 1.28 -1.89
N PHE A 25 3.11 0.04 -1.85
CA PHE A 25 2.32 -1.18 -1.66
C PHE A 25 2.47 -1.69 -0.24
N TYR A 26 1.34 -1.94 0.43
CA TYR A 26 1.26 -2.39 1.82
C TYR A 26 0.49 -3.72 1.91
N PRO A 27 0.79 -4.57 2.91
CA PRO A 27 -0.05 -5.73 3.16
C PRO A 27 -1.39 -5.27 3.75
N LEU A 28 -2.46 -5.96 3.35
CA LEU A 28 -3.75 -5.86 4.02
C LEU A 28 -3.79 -6.86 5.19
N VAL A 29 -4.31 -6.37 6.32
CA VAL A 29 -4.55 -7.13 7.55
C VAL A 29 -6.05 -7.16 7.85
N ASP A 30 -6.54 -8.34 8.21
CA ASP A 30 -7.91 -8.52 8.67
C ASP A 30 -8.03 -8.13 10.15
N THR A 31 -8.96 -7.23 10.45
CA THR A 31 -9.32 -6.80 11.80
C THR A 31 -10.81 -7.06 12.05
N ALA A 32 -11.25 -6.97 13.30
CA ALA A 32 -12.67 -7.08 13.63
C ALA A 32 -13.53 -6.00 12.95
N ALA A 33 -12.93 -4.88 12.52
CA ALA A 33 -13.58 -3.78 11.83
C ALA A 33 -13.47 -3.87 10.29
N GLY A 34 -12.92 -4.98 9.75
CA GLY A 34 -12.75 -5.18 8.31
C GLY A 34 -11.27 -5.27 7.91
N ARG A 35 -10.97 -4.95 6.65
CA ARG A 35 -9.62 -5.01 6.08
C ARG A 35 -8.93 -3.66 6.12
N TRP A 36 -7.67 -3.64 6.56
CA TRP A 36 -6.91 -2.41 6.79
C TRP A 36 -5.49 -2.53 6.25
N ALA A 37 -4.92 -1.42 5.81
CA ALA A 37 -3.53 -1.35 5.37
C ALA A 37 -2.60 -1.29 6.59
N ASP A 38 -1.55 -2.10 6.61
CA ASP A 38 -0.44 -1.93 7.55
C ASP A 38 0.61 -0.99 6.94
N VAL A 39 0.48 0.31 7.25
CA VAL A 39 1.35 1.37 6.71
C VAL A 39 2.79 1.33 7.25
N THR A 40 3.03 0.54 8.30
CA THR A 40 4.38 0.38 8.86
C THR A 40 5.26 -0.52 8.01
N THR A 41 4.65 -1.35 7.15
CA THR A 41 5.35 -2.34 6.33
C THR A 41 5.17 -2.04 4.83
N ALA A 42 6.01 -1.19 4.28
CA ALA A 42 6.09 -1.03 2.82
C ALA A 42 6.70 -2.28 2.18
N LEU A 43 5.94 -2.97 1.33
CA LEU A 43 6.39 -4.15 0.58
C LEU A 43 7.18 -3.76 -0.67
N HIS A 44 6.74 -2.68 -1.33
CA HIS A 44 7.35 -2.20 -2.56
C HIS A 44 6.97 -0.73 -2.80
N GLN A 45 7.85 -0.02 -3.48
CA GLN A 45 7.59 1.34 -3.98
C GLN A 45 8.04 1.43 -5.43
N CYS A 46 7.23 2.06 -6.27
CA CYS A 46 7.61 2.36 -7.64
C CYS A 46 7.09 3.71 -8.11
N VAL A 47 7.85 4.32 -9.01
CA VAL A 47 7.48 5.56 -9.69
C VAL A 47 6.47 5.24 -10.78
N MET A 48 5.36 5.96 -10.79
CA MET A 48 4.34 5.84 -11.83
C MET A 48 4.78 6.58 -13.09
N PRO A 49 4.37 6.09 -14.28
CA PRO A 49 4.49 6.85 -15.51
C PRO A 49 3.88 8.25 -15.36
N LEU A 50 4.38 9.23 -16.13
CA LEU A 50 3.84 10.59 -16.15
C LEU A 50 2.32 10.59 -16.29
N ALA A 51 1.63 11.14 -15.29
CA ALA A 51 0.19 11.33 -15.36
C ALA A 51 -0.11 12.51 -16.28
N HIS A 52 -1.00 12.32 -17.26
CA HIS A 52 -1.50 13.41 -18.11
C HIS A 52 -2.48 14.34 -17.38
N HIS A 53 -2.95 13.94 -16.19
CA HIS A 53 -3.86 14.71 -15.37
C HIS A 53 -3.23 15.02 -14.00
N PRO A 54 -3.32 16.26 -13.51
CA PRO A 54 -2.88 16.57 -12.16
C PRO A 54 -3.85 15.90 -11.18
N LEU A 55 -3.49 14.73 -10.68
CA LEU A 55 -4.02 14.29 -9.41
C LEU A 55 -3.54 15.32 -8.37
N SER A 56 -4.47 15.86 -7.59
CA SER A 56 -4.19 16.97 -6.67
C SER A 56 -3.96 16.49 -5.23
N SER A 57 -4.19 15.21 -4.96
CA SER A 57 -4.19 14.64 -3.61
C SER A 57 -3.92 13.14 -3.65
N ALA A 58 -3.33 12.62 -2.57
CA ALA A 58 -3.06 11.20 -2.41
C ALA A 58 -4.35 10.36 -2.52
N ARG A 59 -4.23 9.12 -2.97
CA ARG A 59 -5.33 8.18 -3.19
C ARG A 59 -4.96 6.80 -2.69
N TRP A 60 -5.91 6.13 -2.07
CA TRP A 60 -5.77 4.74 -1.67
C TRP A 60 -6.52 3.83 -2.63
N LEU A 61 -5.87 2.74 -3.04
CA LEU A 61 -6.42 1.71 -3.90
C LEU A 61 -6.30 0.35 -3.23
N GLU A 62 -7.24 -0.54 -3.55
CA GLU A 62 -7.10 -1.95 -3.28
C GLU A 62 -6.82 -2.67 -4.61
N LEU A 63 -5.67 -3.33 -4.71
CA LEU A 63 -5.27 -4.08 -5.90
C LEU A 63 -5.21 -5.56 -5.60
N GLY A 64 -5.87 -6.38 -6.42
CA GLY A 64 -5.98 -7.82 -6.21
C GLY A 64 -5.48 -8.69 -7.35
N SER A 65 -4.88 -8.11 -8.39
CA SER A 65 -4.57 -8.84 -9.61
C SER A 65 -3.21 -8.46 -10.20
N PRO A 66 -2.45 -9.42 -10.74
CA PRO A 66 -1.28 -9.14 -11.56
C PRO A 66 -1.63 -8.84 -13.03
N ASP A 67 -2.92 -8.90 -13.42
CA ASP A 67 -3.34 -8.60 -14.80
C ASP A 67 -3.52 -7.09 -14.99
N PRO A 68 -2.72 -6.42 -15.85
CA PRO A 68 -2.82 -4.98 -16.08
C PRO A 68 -4.14 -4.54 -16.72
N ARG A 69 -4.98 -5.48 -17.18
CA ARG A 69 -6.32 -5.21 -17.73
C ARG A 69 -7.46 -5.52 -16.73
N HIS A 70 -7.12 -5.81 -15.49
CA HIS A 70 -8.10 -6.05 -14.45
C HIS A 70 -8.90 -4.77 -14.14
N ALA A 71 -10.20 -4.89 -13.87
CA ALA A 71 -11.11 -3.76 -13.67
C ALA A 71 -10.70 -2.82 -12.52
N SER A 72 -9.88 -3.30 -11.56
CA SER A 72 -9.30 -2.46 -10.49
C SER A 72 -8.36 -1.36 -11.01
N TYR A 73 -7.99 -1.40 -12.30
CA TYR A 73 -7.12 -0.42 -12.96
C TYR A 73 -7.88 0.53 -13.87
N ASP A 74 -9.21 0.38 -14.02
CA ASP A 74 -10.00 1.15 -14.99
C ASP A 74 -9.96 2.67 -14.71
N ASP A 75 -9.81 3.05 -13.44
CA ASP A 75 -9.64 4.44 -13.02
C ASP A 75 -8.24 5.01 -13.35
N TYR A 76 -7.28 4.14 -13.69
CA TYR A 76 -5.87 4.48 -13.94
C TYR A 76 -5.29 3.74 -15.17
N PRO A 77 -5.89 3.89 -16.36
CA PRO A 77 -5.55 3.06 -17.52
C PRO A 77 -4.11 3.26 -18.00
N THR A 78 -3.53 4.45 -17.82
CA THR A 78 -2.12 4.73 -18.13
C THR A 78 -1.14 4.10 -17.14
N TRP A 79 -1.61 3.71 -15.96
CA TRP A 79 -0.79 3.15 -14.88
C TRP A 79 -1.02 1.67 -14.64
N GLY A 80 -2.04 1.05 -15.23
CA GLY A 80 -2.39 -0.36 -15.02
C GLY A 80 -1.21 -1.32 -15.16
N ALA A 81 -0.36 -1.14 -16.19
CA ALA A 81 0.85 -1.94 -16.37
C ALA A 81 1.88 -1.77 -15.23
N ALA A 82 2.11 -0.53 -14.80
CA ALA A 82 3.05 -0.23 -13.71
C ALA A 82 2.51 -0.75 -12.36
N LEU A 83 1.22 -0.59 -12.11
CA LEU A 83 0.56 -1.04 -10.89
C LEU A 83 0.49 -2.57 -10.80
N ALA A 84 0.20 -3.27 -11.90
CA ALA A 84 0.22 -4.73 -11.95
C ALA A 84 1.62 -5.31 -11.73
N THR A 85 2.65 -4.65 -12.28
CA THR A 85 4.06 -5.02 -12.04
C THR A 85 4.45 -4.77 -10.58
N GLY A 86 4.06 -3.63 -10.02
CA GLY A 86 4.27 -3.30 -8.62
C GLY A 86 3.56 -4.28 -7.68
N TYR A 87 2.31 -4.66 -8.00
CA TYR A 87 1.55 -5.68 -7.28
C TYR A 87 2.31 -7.01 -7.25
N THR A 88 2.75 -7.50 -8.41
CA THR A 88 3.50 -8.76 -8.51
C THR A 88 4.79 -8.72 -7.68
N THR A 89 5.50 -7.60 -7.70
CA THR A 89 6.73 -7.39 -6.92
C THR A 89 6.47 -7.34 -5.42
N ALA A 90 5.41 -6.65 -5.00
CA ALA A 90 4.98 -6.61 -3.59
C ALA A 90 4.53 -8.00 -3.09
N CYS A 91 3.86 -8.79 -3.93
CA CYS A 91 3.49 -10.17 -3.63
C CYS A 91 4.71 -11.06 -3.38
N LEU A 92 5.75 -10.91 -4.21
CA LEU A 92 7.04 -11.58 -4.02
C LEU A 92 7.70 -11.17 -2.70
N ALA A 93 7.79 -9.86 -2.43
CA ALA A 93 8.37 -9.33 -1.20
C ALA A 93 7.65 -9.86 0.05
N ARG A 94 6.31 -9.85 0.05
CA ARG A 94 5.49 -10.41 1.13
C ARG A 94 5.73 -11.90 1.32
N SER A 95 5.78 -12.67 0.24
CA SER A 95 6.04 -14.12 0.30
C SER A 95 7.43 -14.42 0.89
N MET A 96 8.45 -13.63 0.55
CA MET A 96 9.78 -13.73 1.14
C MET A 96 9.81 -13.34 2.62
N GLN A 97 9.09 -12.28 3.02
CA GLN A 97 8.97 -11.89 4.43
C GLN A 97 8.29 -12.98 5.26
N ILE A 98 7.19 -13.57 4.77
CA ILE A 98 6.50 -14.68 5.44
C ILE A 98 7.42 -15.90 5.56
N THR A 99 8.13 -16.26 4.48
CA THR A 99 9.07 -17.40 4.50
C THR A 99 10.21 -17.17 5.49
N ARG A 100 10.74 -15.95 5.57
CA ARG A 100 11.78 -15.58 6.52
C ARG A 100 11.27 -15.57 7.97
N ALA A 101 10.05 -15.08 8.20
CA ALA A 101 9.41 -15.07 9.52
C ALA A 101 8.98 -16.48 9.97
N ALA A 102 8.64 -17.39 9.05
CA ALA A 102 8.37 -18.79 9.37
C ALA A 102 9.62 -19.54 9.89
N GLY A 103 10.83 -19.00 9.65
CA GLY A 103 12.08 -19.46 10.27
C GLY A 103 12.27 -19.03 11.72
N GLY A 104 11.39 -18.17 12.25
CA GLY A 104 11.39 -17.70 13.63
C GLY A 104 10.05 -17.04 13.95
N ALA A 105 9.07 -17.85 14.35
CA ALA A 105 7.73 -17.37 14.66
C ALA A 105 7.79 -16.32 15.77
N LEU A 106 7.29 -15.11 15.49
CA LEU A 106 7.10 -14.07 16.50
C LEU A 106 6.18 -14.60 17.61
N THR A 107 6.56 -14.32 18.85
CA THR A 107 5.76 -14.67 20.00
C THR A 107 4.45 -13.85 20.02
N PRO A 108 3.38 -14.36 20.64
CA PRO A 108 2.11 -13.64 20.75
C PRO A 108 2.23 -12.25 21.41
N GLU A 109 3.27 -12.00 22.20
CA GLU A 109 3.54 -10.71 22.86
C GLU A 109 4.19 -9.70 21.92
N GLU A 110 5.13 -10.14 21.08
CA GLU A 110 5.71 -9.29 20.02
C GLU A 110 4.64 -8.90 18.98
N ALA A 111 3.75 -9.84 18.63
CA ALA A 111 2.61 -9.58 17.76
C ALA A 111 1.60 -8.59 18.36
N ARG A 112 1.49 -8.53 19.70
CA ARG A 112 0.60 -7.60 20.42
C ARG A 112 1.23 -6.22 20.57
N GLY A 113 2.55 -6.16 20.78
CA GLY A 113 3.31 -4.91 20.83
C GLY A 113 3.33 -4.15 19.51
N LEU A 114 3.45 -4.86 18.37
CA LEU A 114 3.35 -4.22 17.05
C LEU A 114 1.95 -3.60 16.81
N ARG A 115 0.87 -4.30 17.18
CA ARG A 115 -0.51 -3.78 17.03
C ARG A 115 -0.78 -2.51 17.83
N ALA A 116 -0.08 -2.30 18.95
CA ALA A 116 -0.21 -1.10 19.77
C ALA A 116 0.55 0.12 19.19
N ALA A 117 1.52 -0.11 18.29
CA ALA A 117 2.31 0.93 17.63
C ALA A 117 1.89 1.17 16.17
N THR A 118 0.88 0.46 15.66
CA THR A 118 0.41 0.57 14.29
C THR A 118 -0.62 1.69 14.19
N VAL A 119 -0.34 2.73 13.40
CA VAL A 119 -1.34 3.71 13.00
C VAL A 119 -2.18 3.10 11.88
N VAL A 120 -3.45 2.85 12.16
CA VAL A 120 -4.36 2.13 11.26
C VAL A 120 -5.36 3.14 10.71
N VAL A 121 -5.28 3.46 9.41
CA VAL A 121 -6.10 4.50 8.79
C VAL A 121 -7.00 3.89 7.72
N PRO A 122 -8.29 4.27 7.65
CA PRO A 122 -9.17 3.84 6.58
C PRO A 122 -8.68 4.44 5.26
N ALA A 123 -8.70 3.65 4.18
CA ALA A 123 -8.32 4.09 2.84
C ALA A 123 -8.99 5.42 2.40
N GLY A 124 -10.22 5.68 2.87
CA GLY A 124 -10.98 6.89 2.56
C GLY A 124 -10.76 8.10 3.49
N GLN A 125 -9.98 7.99 4.59
CA GLN A 125 -9.89 9.05 5.61
C GLN A 125 -8.47 9.60 5.85
N LEU A 126 -7.47 9.16 5.08
CA LEU A 126 -6.09 9.62 5.27
C LEU A 126 -5.87 11.10 4.89
N SER A 127 -6.76 11.67 4.09
CA SER A 127 -6.71 13.10 3.72
C SER A 127 -7.04 14.05 4.87
N GLU A 128 -7.64 13.58 5.98
CA GLU A 128 -7.90 14.42 7.16
C GLU A 128 -6.81 14.31 8.24
N TRP A 129 -5.99 13.27 8.23
CA TRP A 129 -4.91 13.08 9.21
C TRP A 129 -3.60 13.82 8.87
N LEU A 130 -3.51 14.41 7.67
CA LEU A 130 -2.31 15.14 7.21
C LEU A 130 -2.26 16.62 7.63
N LEU A 131 -3.17 17.08 8.51
CA LEU A 131 -3.29 18.49 8.89
C LEU A 131 -3.08 18.82 10.38
N GLU A 132 -2.89 17.85 11.27
CA GLU A 132 -2.71 18.16 12.71
C GLU A 132 -1.24 18.23 13.18
N ASP A 133 -0.28 17.63 12.47
CA ASP A 133 1.14 17.64 12.91
C ASP A 133 1.95 18.87 12.44
N LEU A 134 1.32 19.86 11.80
CA LEU A 134 1.99 21.10 11.36
C LEU A 134 1.59 22.35 12.16
N GLN A 135 0.80 22.22 13.24
CA GLN A 135 0.43 23.37 14.08
C GLN A 135 1.20 23.48 15.40
N ASP A 136 2.06 22.51 15.75
CA ASP A 136 2.88 22.56 16.99
C ASP A 136 4.35 22.98 16.75
N LEU A 137 4.67 23.55 15.58
CA LEU A 137 5.99 24.12 15.26
C LEU A 137 5.97 25.64 15.00
N GLU A 138 5.03 26.35 15.63
CA GLU A 138 5.16 27.80 15.85
C GLU A 138 5.16 28.09 17.36
N LEU A 139 6.35 28.03 17.97
CA LEU A 139 6.71 28.78 19.18
C LEU A 139 8.22 29.06 19.21
#